data_AF-A0A2I6QF82-F1
#
_entry.id   AF-A0A2I6QF82-F1
#
_cell.length_a   1.000
_cell.length_b   1.000
_cell.length_c   1.000
_cell.angle_alpha   90.00
_cell.angle_beta   90.00
_cell.angle_gamma   90.00
#
_symmetry.space_group_name_H-M   'P 1'
#
loop_
_entity.id
_entity.type
_entity.pdbx_description
1 polymer ?
#
loop_
_entity_poly.entity_id
_entity_poly.type
_entity_poly.pdbx_seq_one_letter_code
_entity_poly.pdbx_strand_id
1 'polypeptide(L)'
;MPLIKLYFSPALLLLVLLCPLWQVSQSLPVMSNGQLTDSCGLYAKTLLQNITATLKQNNLFSGIDCSKQSVELNMETNTASVCAPKKSTCSGIVKSEFDQKSCLTNIGEDLQHYYKLLAAQPDPDSLLGPSVLSSLRELMKNCFAWSLPTDMASNEVAANRPSTYDERLSLCKVLKGFQIRTITINRVISYMKSGEHTK
;
A
#
# COMPACT_ATOMS: atom_id res chain seq x y z
N MET A 1 -47.58 -12.03 -42.06
CA MET A 1 -46.68 -12.17 -40.90
C MET A 1 -46.55 -10.80 -40.24
N PRO A 2 -46.65 -10.70 -38.90
CA PRO A 2 -47.22 -9.52 -38.24
C PRO A 2 -46.24 -8.34 -38.18
N LEU A 3 -46.77 -7.13 -38.39
CA LEU A 3 -46.11 -5.86 -38.09
C LEU A 3 -46.20 -5.60 -36.59
N ILE A 4 -45.08 -5.80 -35.89
CA ILE A 4 -44.96 -5.51 -34.45
C ILE A 4 -44.88 -3.98 -34.29
N LYS A 5 -45.96 -3.36 -33.80
CA LYS A 5 -45.94 -1.96 -33.34
C LYS A 5 -45.21 -1.90 -32.00
N LEU A 6 -43.97 -1.39 -32.01
CA LEU A 6 -43.23 -1.03 -30.81
C LEU A 6 -43.80 0.28 -30.26
N TYR A 7 -44.71 0.18 -29.29
CA TYR A 7 -45.12 1.32 -28.46
C TYR A 7 -44.00 1.62 -27.45
N PHE A 8 -43.11 2.55 -27.81
CA PHE A 8 -42.17 3.12 -26.85
C PHE A 8 -42.93 4.07 -25.93
N SER A 9 -43.22 3.59 -24.72
CA SER A 9 -43.82 4.42 -23.67
C SER A 9 -42.80 5.50 -23.24
N PRO A 10 -43.16 6.80 -23.28
CA PRO A 10 -42.23 7.90 -22.93
C PRO A 10 -41.77 7.86 -21.47
N ALA A 11 -42.41 7.04 -20.63
CA ALA A 11 -42.01 6.79 -19.24
C ALA A 11 -40.68 6.03 -19.09
N LEU A 12 -40.32 5.17 -20.07
CA LEU A 12 -39.06 4.41 -20.02
C LEU A 12 -37.84 5.27 -20.36
N LEU A 13 -38.00 6.31 -21.18
CA LEU A 13 -36.94 7.27 -21.50
C LEU A 13 -36.62 8.19 -20.32
N LEU A 14 -37.61 8.50 -19.46
CA LEU A 14 -37.42 9.32 -18.27
C LEU A 14 -36.67 8.59 -17.14
N LEU A 15 -36.79 7.26 -17.04
CA LEU A 15 -36.06 6.45 -16.06
C LEU A 15 -34.55 6.35 -16.35
N VAL A 16 -34.14 6.46 -17.61
CA VAL A 16 -32.72 6.45 -18.02
C VAL A 16 -32.03 7.78 -17.66
N LEU A 17 -32.79 8.89 -17.60
CA LEU A 17 -32.27 10.22 -17.27
C LEU A 17 -32.17 10.51 -15.76
N LEU A 18 -32.70 9.63 -14.91
CA LEU A 18 -32.74 9.80 -13.45
C LEU A 18 -31.69 8.98 -12.69
N CYS A 19 -30.86 8.19 -13.37
CA CYS A 19 -29.67 7.63 -12.73
C CYS A 19 -28.67 8.78 -12.55
N PRO A 20 -28.36 9.23 -11.31
CA PRO A 20 -27.18 10.06 -11.15
C PRO A 20 -26.03 9.23 -11.68
N LEU A 21 -25.20 9.84 -12.53
CA LEU A 21 -23.89 9.32 -12.87
C LEU A 21 -23.23 8.92 -11.56
N TRP A 22 -23.23 7.62 -11.24
CA TRP A 22 -22.31 7.06 -10.28
C TRP A 22 -20.96 7.30 -10.91
N GLN A 23 -20.39 8.47 -10.60
CA GLN A 23 -18.98 8.72 -10.77
C GLN A 23 -18.31 7.73 -9.84
N VAL A 24 -18.07 6.53 -10.37
CA VAL A 24 -17.03 5.66 -9.86
C VAL A 24 -15.79 6.55 -9.95
N SER A 25 -15.31 7.02 -8.80
CA SER A 25 -14.11 7.83 -8.71
C SER A 25 -12.96 7.02 -9.29
N GLN A 26 -12.73 7.15 -10.60
CA GLN A 26 -11.59 6.56 -11.25
C GLN A 26 -10.40 7.43 -10.87
N SER A 27 -9.49 6.85 -10.09
CA SER A 27 -8.20 7.45 -9.81
C SER A 27 -7.45 7.63 -11.13
N LEU A 28 -7.45 8.85 -11.68
CA LEU A 28 -6.63 9.20 -12.83
C LEU A 28 -5.16 9.35 -12.39
N PRO A 29 -4.19 9.03 -13.26
CA PRO A 29 -2.79 9.34 -12.99
C PRO A 29 -2.60 10.86 -13.03
N VAL A 30 -2.27 11.45 -11.89
CA VAL A 30 -2.08 12.91 -11.76
C VAL A 30 -0.63 13.29 -12.06
N MET A 31 -0.42 14.33 -12.87
CA MET A 31 0.90 14.81 -13.29
C MET A 31 1.67 15.56 -12.19
N SER A 32 3.00 15.47 -12.25
CA SER A 32 3.96 15.76 -11.18
C SER A 32 4.37 17.22 -11.05
N ASN A 33 4.60 17.72 -9.81
CA ASN A 33 5.41 18.91 -9.48
C ASN A 33 6.04 18.85 -8.05
N GLY A 34 6.26 17.67 -7.45
CA GLY A 34 6.62 17.52 -6.03
C GLY A 34 8.10 17.17 -5.70
N GLN A 35 8.48 17.39 -4.43
CA GLN A 35 9.83 17.23 -3.83
C GLN A 35 10.31 15.78 -3.64
N LEU A 36 9.45 14.77 -3.83
CA LEU A 36 9.85 13.37 -3.93
C LEU A 36 10.40 13.08 -5.32
N THR A 37 11.52 12.35 -5.38
CA THR A 37 12.11 11.97 -6.67
C THR A 37 11.09 11.19 -7.50
N ASP A 38 11.16 11.35 -8.83
CA ASP A 38 10.26 10.63 -9.75
C ASP A 38 10.31 9.10 -9.57
N SER A 39 11.42 8.58 -9.05
CA SER A 39 11.66 7.16 -8.78
C SER A 39 10.95 6.64 -7.52
N CYS A 40 10.49 7.49 -6.60
CA CYS A 40 9.84 7.00 -5.37
C CYS A 40 8.52 6.29 -5.61
N GLY A 41 7.76 6.72 -6.61
CA GLY A 41 6.57 5.99 -7.05
C GLY A 41 6.92 4.59 -7.56
N LEU A 42 8.07 4.44 -8.23
CA LEU A 42 8.54 3.13 -8.72
C LEU A 42 8.95 2.22 -7.55
N TYR A 43 9.78 2.70 -6.61
CA TYR A 43 10.20 1.90 -5.45
C TYR A 43 9.01 1.44 -4.60
N ALA A 44 8.04 2.34 -4.35
CA ALA A 44 6.86 2.00 -3.57
C ALA A 44 5.96 0.98 -4.28
N LYS A 45 5.85 1.09 -5.60
CA LYS A 45 5.11 0.11 -6.43
C LYS A 45 5.80 -1.24 -6.41
N THR A 46 7.12 -1.29 -6.58
CA THR A 46 7.91 -2.53 -6.54
C THR A 46 7.74 -3.23 -5.18
N LEU A 47 7.82 -2.50 -4.07
CA LEU A 47 7.57 -3.05 -2.74
C LEU A 47 6.17 -3.68 -2.63
N LEU A 48 5.13 -2.97 -3.09
CA LEU A 48 3.77 -3.49 -3.06
C LEU A 48 3.62 -4.77 -3.89
N GLN A 49 4.24 -4.82 -5.07
CA GLN A 49 4.22 -5.98 -5.96
C GLN A 49 4.93 -7.17 -5.30
N ASN A 50 6.10 -6.95 -4.69
CA ASN A 50 6.84 -8.00 -4.00
C ASN A 50 6.08 -8.54 -2.79
N ILE A 51 5.50 -7.69 -1.95
CA ILE A 51 4.63 -8.14 -0.84
C ILE A 51 3.46 -8.98 -1.37
N THR A 52 2.81 -8.50 -2.43
CA THR A 52 1.65 -9.19 -3.04
C THR A 52 2.03 -10.54 -3.63
N ALA A 53 3.22 -10.65 -4.24
CA ALA A 53 3.76 -11.90 -4.76
C ALA A 53 4.11 -12.86 -3.61
N THR A 54 4.80 -12.37 -2.58
CA THR A 54 5.19 -13.15 -1.40
C THR A 54 3.97 -13.73 -0.68
N LEU A 55 2.89 -12.97 -0.52
CA LEU A 55 1.64 -13.46 0.08
C LEU A 55 0.97 -14.62 -0.68
N LYS A 56 1.40 -14.91 -1.92
CA LYS A 56 0.93 -16.01 -2.76
C LYS A 56 1.92 -17.19 -2.83
N GLN A 57 3.05 -17.10 -2.13
CA GLN A 57 4.10 -18.12 -2.15
C GLN A 57 3.68 -19.35 -1.33
N ASN A 58 3.46 -20.47 -2.03
CA ASN A 58 3.03 -21.73 -1.41
C ASN A 58 4.12 -22.37 -0.54
N ASN A 59 5.40 -22.20 -0.89
CA ASN A 59 6.52 -22.69 -0.07
C ASN A 59 6.59 -21.96 1.28
N LEU A 60 6.39 -20.63 1.28
CA LEU A 60 6.44 -19.82 2.50
C LEU A 60 5.21 -20.04 3.41
N PHE A 61 4.03 -20.29 2.81
CA PHE A 61 2.77 -20.41 3.55
C PHE A 61 2.06 -21.76 3.35
N SER A 62 2.82 -22.84 3.19
CA SER A 62 2.25 -24.18 3.01
C SER A 62 1.27 -24.56 4.13
N GLY A 63 0.04 -24.90 3.76
CA GLY A 63 -1.06 -25.18 4.71
C GLY A 63 -1.72 -23.95 5.31
N ILE A 64 -1.34 -22.73 4.91
CA ILE A 64 -1.90 -21.46 5.39
C ILE A 64 -2.47 -20.69 4.20
N ASP A 65 -3.79 -20.55 4.16
CA ASP A 65 -4.44 -19.66 3.18
C ASP A 65 -4.39 -18.22 3.69
N CYS A 66 -3.40 -17.46 3.24
CA CYS A 66 -3.21 -16.07 3.63
C CYS A 66 -4.40 -15.18 3.25
N SER A 67 -5.16 -15.49 2.21
CA SER A 67 -6.33 -14.68 1.84
C SER A 67 -7.39 -14.64 2.94
N LYS A 68 -7.52 -15.75 3.70
CA LYS A 68 -8.51 -15.92 4.78
C LYS A 68 -8.04 -15.47 6.15
N GLN A 69 -6.75 -15.21 6.34
CA GLN A 69 -6.22 -14.79 7.64
C GLN A 69 -6.62 -13.36 8.00
N SER A 70 -6.62 -13.04 9.28
CA SER A 70 -6.74 -11.66 9.74
C SER A 70 -5.53 -10.82 9.30
N VAL A 71 -5.63 -9.51 9.50
CA VAL A 71 -4.55 -8.55 9.26
C VAL A 71 -3.94 -8.17 10.60
N GLU A 72 -2.61 -8.06 10.65
CA GLU A 72 -1.88 -7.49 11.79
C GLU A 72 -1.19 -6.21 11.34
N LEU A 73 -1.68 -5.05 11.82
CA LEU A 73 -1.16 -3.73 11.49
C LEU A 73 -0.23 -3.22 12.58
N ASN A 74 0.80 -2.47 12.19
CA ASN A 74 1.52 -1.63 13.14
C ASN A 74 0.58 -0.52 13.65
N MET A 75 0.36 -0.51 14.97
CA MET A 75 -0.48 0.46 15.68
C MET A 75 0.33 1.51 16.45
N GLU A 76 1.67 1.45 16.40
CA GLU A 76 2.55 2.43 17.05
C GLU A 76 2.53 3.78 16.32
N THR A 77 2.15 3.79 15.03
CA THR A 77 2.06 4.99 14.20
C THR A 77 0.61 5.37 13.90
N ASN A 78 0.41 6.63 13.55
CA ASN A 78 -0.87 7.17 13.12
C ASN A 78 -0.90 7.43 11.60
N THR A 79 -0.12 6.69 10.81
CA THR A 79 0.05 6.93 9.36
C THR A 79 -1.27 7.09 8.61
N ALA A 80 -2.26 6.25 8.89
CA ALA A 80 -3.55 6.31 8.19
C ALA A 80 -4.31 7.62 8.43
N SER A 81 -4.29 8.16 9.65
CA SER A 81 -5.02 9.38 10.01
C SER A 81 -4.22 10.64 9.68
N VAL A 82 -2.90 10.63 9.92
CA VAL A 82 -2.01 11.77 9.66
C VAL A 82 -1.80 12.00 8.16
N CYS A 83 -1.75 10.94 7.36
CA CYS A 83 -1.59 11.04 5.91
C CYS A 83 -2.91 11.19 5.14
N ALA A 84 -4.07 11.20 5.82
CA ALA A 84 -5.34 11.45 5.17
C ALA A 84 -5.48 12.94 4.83
N PRO A 85 -5.79 13.31 3.57
CA PRO A 85 -6.09 14.70 3.23
C PRO A 85 -7.28 15.22 4.03
N LYS A 86 -7.07 16.21 4.89
CA LYS A 86 -8.14 16.81 5.70
C LYS A 86 -9.05 17.67 4.82
N LYS A 87 -10.34 17.71 5.15
CA LYS A 87 -11.37 18.57 4.53
C LYS A 87 -11.54 18.36 3.01
N SER A 88 -11.19 17.18 2.49
CA SER A 88 -11.46 16.83 1.09
C SER A 88 -12.96 16.56 0.91
N THR A 89 -13.74 17.58 0.56
CA THR A 89 -15.11 17.38 0.08
C THR A 89 -15.07 16.97 -1.39
N CYS A 90 -15.90 16.01 -1.80
CA CYS A 90 -16.06 15.64 -3.22
C CYS A 90 -16.68 16.78 -4.07
N SER A 91 -17.15 17.85 -3.41
CA SER A 91 -17.65 19.08 -4.02
C SER A 91 -16.85 20.27 -3.49
N GLY A 92 -15.97 20.81 -4.33
CA GLY A 92 -15.29 22.08 -4.08
C GLY A 92 -13.76 21.98 -3.91
N ILE A 93 -13.07 23.02 -4.38
CA ILE A 93 -11.63 23.24 -4.18
C ILE A 93 -11.45 23.83 -2.78
N VAL A 94 -11.54 22.99 -1.74
CA VAL A 94 -11.15 23.40 -0.39
C VAL A 94 -9.69 23.03 -0.22
N LYS A 95 -8.85 24.01 0.17
CA LYS A 95 -7.45 23.79 0.51
C LYS A 95 -7.34 22.68 1.55
N SER A 96 -6.75 21.56 1.16
CA SER A 96 -6.59 20.43 2.07
C SER A 96 -5.45 20.71 3.04
N GLU A 97 -5.73 20.63 4.33
CA GLU A 97 -4.68 20.68 5.35
C GLU A 97 -3.97 19.31 5.38
N PHE A 98 -2.86 19.20 4.67
CA PHE A 98 -2.00 18.02 4.66
C PHE A 98 -0.69 18.29 5.41
N ASP A 99 -0.49 17.61 6.55
CA ASP A 99 0.76 17.69 7.29
C ASP A 99 1.78 16.71 6.69
N GLN A 100 2.47 17.19 5.65
CA GLN A 100 3.49 16.41 4.95
C GLN A 100 4.59 15.90 5.88
N LYS A 101 5.05 16.74 6.81
CA LYS A 101 6.16 16.37 7.71
C LYS A 101 5.73 15.22 8.61
N SER A 102 4.61 15.37 9.33
CA SER A 102 4.12 14.33 10.23
C SER A 102 3.78 13.04 9.47
N CYS A 103 3.20 13.15 8.26
CA CYS A 103 2.90 12.00 7.42
C CYS A 103 4.17 11.23 7.02
N LEU A 104 5.20 11.92 6.53
CA LEU A 104 6.47 11.30 6.15
C LEU A 104 7.20 10.70 7.36
N THR A 105 7.14 11.34 8.53
CA THR A 105 7.70 10.81 9.80
C THR A 105 7.00 9.55 10.28
N ASN A 106 5.69 9.40 10.06
CA ASN A 106 4.96 8.17 10.43
C ASN A 106 5.19 7.04 9.41
N ILE A 107 5.22 7.34 8.11
CA ILE A 107 5.57 6.37 7.04
C ILE A 107 6.97 5.81 7.29
N GLY A 108 7.91 6.72 7.49
CA GLY A 108 8.70 6.69 8.69
C GLY A 108 9.11 5.41 9.40
N GLU A 109 8.72 5.53 10.65
CA GLU A 109 8.61 4.55 11.70
C GLU A 109 7.94 3.26 11.20
N ASP A 110 6.90 3.32 10.36
CA ASP A 110 6.27 2.12 9.80
C ASP A 110 7.27 1.27 8.99
N LEU A 111 7.98 1.88 8.04
CA LEU A 111 8.94 1.16 7.20
C LEU A 111 10.10 0.59 8.04
N GLN A 112 10.57 1.32 9.05
CA GLN A 112 11.58 0.82 9.98
C GLN A 112 11.07 -0.35 10.83
N HIS A 113 9.84 -0.26 11.35
CA HIS A 113 9.17 -1.30 12.12
C HIS A 113 9.06 -2.58 11.29
N TYR A 114 8.46 -2.49 10.09
CA TYR A 114 8.30 -3.64 9.22
C TYR A 114 9.65 -4.22 8.78
N TYR A 115 10.67 -3.40 8.51
CA TYR A 115 11.99 -3.92 8.19
C TYR A 115 12.56 -4.76 9.34
N LYS A 116 12.55 -4.24 10.57
CA LYS A 116 13.07 -4.94 11.75
C LYS A 116 12.33 -6.27 11.97
N LEU A 117 11.01 -6.25 11.89
CA LEU A 117 10.18 -7.43 12.09
C LEU A 117 10.45 -8.50 11.02
N LEU A 118 10.50 -8.10 9.74
CA LEU A 118 10.71 -9.03 8.63
C LEU A 118 12.15 -9.55 8.56
N ALA A 119 13.14 -8.74 8.92
CA ALA A 119 14.55 -9.15 8.94
C ALA A 119 14.85 -10.16 10.06
N ALA A 120 14.04 -10.19 11.12
CA ALA A 120 14.16 -11.16 12.20
C ALA A 120 13.54 -12.54 11.87
N GLN A 121 12.83 -12.66 10.75
CA GLN A 121 12.17 -13.92 10.36
C GLN A 121 13.19 -14.94 9.83
N PRO A 122 13.02 -16.24 10.12
CA PRO A 122 13.77 -17.28 9.41
C PRO A 122 13.43 -17.25 7.92
N ASP A 123 14.44 -17.30 7.06
CA ASP A 123 14.31 -17.27 5.60
C ASP A 123 15.22 -18.32 4.93
N PRO A 124 15.07 -19.63 5.26
CA PRO A 124 15.96 -20.68 4.77
C PRO A 124 15.93 -20.84 3.25
N ASP A 125 14.80 -20.53 2.62
CA ASP A 125 14.60 -20.62 1.16
C ASP A 125 14.96 -19.31 0.43
N SER A 126 15.46 -18.30 1.15
CA SER A 126 15.82 -16.98 0.61
C SER A 126 14.69 -16.33 -0.20
N LEU A 127 13.46 -16.36 0.33
CA LEU A 127 12.27 -15.83 -0.32
C LEU A 127 11.96 -14.40 0.13
N LEU A 128 12.16 -14.08 1.41
CA LEU A 128 11.86 -12.77 1.99
C LEU A 128 12.98 -11.74 1.72
N GLY A 129 14.23 -12.16 1.90
CA GLY A 129 15.43 -11.34 1.76
C GLY A 129 15.55 -10.68 0.38
N PRO A 130 15.69 -11.47 -0.69
CA PRO A 130 15.83 -10.96 -2.06
C PRO A 130 14.60 -10.23 -2.59
N SER A 131 13.41 -10.45 -2.01
CA SER A 131 12.15 -9.84 -2.49
C SER A 131 11.73 -8.62 -1.67
N VAL A 132 11.00 -8.83 -0.57
CA VAL A 132 10.35 -7.80 0.24
C VAL A 132 11.41 -6.96 0.94
N LEU A 133 12.38 -7.58 1.62
CA LEU A 133 13.41 -6.85 2.37
C LEU A 133 14.30 -6.01 1.46
N SER A 134 14.70 -6.55 0.30
CA SER A 134 15.44 -5.81 -0.73
C SER A 134 14.66 -4.58 -1.22
N SER A 135 13.41 -4.78 -1.67
CA SER A 135 12.59 -3.65 -2.16
C SER A 135 12.23 -2.62 -1.08
N LEU A 136 12.07 -3.06 0.17
CA LEU A 136 11.87 -2.19 1.32
C LEU A 136 13.10 -1.33 1.60
N ARG A 137 14.29 -1.94 1.58
CA ARG A 137 15.58 -1.24 1.74
C ARG A 137 15.75 -0.17 0.66
N GLU A 138 15.47 -0.50 -0.59
CA GLU A 138 15.56 0.45 -1.70
C GLU A 138 14.59 1.62 -1.53
N LEU A 139 13.34 1.37 -1.11
CA LEU A 139 12.39 2.44 -0.82
C LEU A 139 12.90 3.35 0.31
N MET A 140 13.33 2.78 1.44
CA MET A 140 13.82 3.55 2.59
C MET A 140 15.03 4.42 2.23
N LYS A 141 16.01 3.84 1.54
CA LYS A 141 17.26 4.51 1.16
C LYS A 141 17.03 5.64 0.15
N ASN A 142 16.24 5.37 -0.89
CA ASN A 142 16.11 6.30 -2.02
C ASN A 142 15.02 7.36 -1.83
N CYS A 143 14.08 7.17 -0.90
CA CYS A 143 12.91 8.05 -0.75
C CYS A 143 12.79 8.74 0.60
N PHE A 144 13.37 8.17 1.66
CA PHE A 144 13.19 8.68 3.01
C PHE A 144 14.49 9.05 3.71
N ALA A 145 15.64 8.88 3.02
CA ALA A 145 16.97 9.21 3.52
C ALA A 145 17.29 8.67 4.92
N TRP A 146 16.61 7.60 5.35
CA TRP A 146 16.93 6.98 6.64
C TRP A 146 18.19 6.14 6.50
N SER A 147 19.05 6.28 7.51
CA SER A 147 20.05 5.26 7.76
C SER A 147 19.32 3.95 8.03
N LEU A 148 19.76 2.90 7.33
CA LEU A 148 19.54 1.55 7.82
C LEU A 148 20.11 1.51 9.24
N PRO A 149 19.35 1.11 10.27
CA PRO A 149 19.86 0.96 11.62
C PRO A 149 21.24 0.28 11.61
N THR A 150 22.21 0.89 12.29
CA THR A 150 23.63 0.48 12.26
C THR A 150 23.84 -0.98 12.71
N ASP A 151 22.88 -1.54 13.47
CA ASP A 151 22.82 -2.95 13.90
C ASP A 151 22.48 -3.94 12.76
N MET A 152 22.28 -3.45 11.53
CA MET A 152 21.93 -4.25 10.36
C MET A 152 23.12 -4.92 9.66
N ALA A 153 24.36 -4.64 10.07
CA ALA A 153 25.55 -5.31 9.56
C ALA A 153 25.91 -6.61 10.31
N SER A 154 25.24 -6.92 11.43
CA SER A 154 25.71 -7.96 12.36
C SER A 154 24.68 -9.01 12.78
N ASN A 155 23.44 -8.96 12.27
CA ASN A 155 22.45 -10.02 12.54
C ASN A 155 22.15 -10.85 11.28
N GLU A 156 23.19 -11.23 10.52
CA GLU A 156 23.13 -12.30 9.49
C GLU A 156 22.96 -13.70 10.12
N VAL A 157 22.26 -13.79 11.24
CA VAL A 157 21.82 -15.05 11.83
C VAL A 157 20.31 -14.96 12.05
N ALA A 158 19.56 -14.60 11.00
CA ALA A 158 18.26 -15.24 10.86
C ALA A 158 18.56 -16.75 10.88
N ALA A 159 18.09 -17.45 11.92
CA ALA A 159 18.44 -18.84 12.11
C ALA A 159 18.16 -19.60 10.82
N ASN A 160 19.17 -20.27 10.25
CA ASN A 160 19.06 -21.09 9.05
C ASN A 160 18.30 -22.39 9.40
N ARG A 161 17.06 -22.20 9.83
CA ARG A 161 16.14 -23.24 10.30
C ARG A 161 14.80 -23.05 9.60
N PRO A 162 14.03 -24.13 9.48
CA PRO A 162 12.64 -24.02 9.06
C PRO A 162 11.82 -23.14 10.01
N SER A 163 10.93 -22.35 9.43
CA SER A 163 9.90 -21.61 10.18
C SER A 163 8.82 -22.57 10.67
N THR A 164 8.40 -22.41 11.92
CA THR A 164 7.26 -23.15 12.50
C THR A 164 5.94 -22.74 11.84
N TYR A 165 4.85 -23.46 12.10
CA TYR A 165 3.53 -23.09 11.61
C TYR A 165 3.09 -21.71 12.14
N ASP A 166 3.24 -21.46 13.44
CA ASP A 166 2.81 -20.21 14.06
C ASP A 166 3.62 -19.00 13.58
N GLU A 167 4.92 -19.16 13.34
CA GLU A 167 5.77 -18.12 12.74
C GLU A 167 5.30 -17.79 11.31
N ARG A 168 5.02 -18.80 10.48
CA ARG A 168 4.49 -18.59 9.13
C ARG A 168 3.11 -17.93 9.15
N LEU A 169 2.26 -18.31 10.10
CA LEU A 169 0.93 -17.72 10.28
C LEU A 169 1.02 -16.25 10.72
N SER A 170 1.89 -15.95 11.68
CA SER A 170 2.15 -14.57 12.12
C SER A 170 2.72 -13.73 10.98
N LEU A 171 3.75 -14.22 10.30
CA LEU A 171 4.34 -13.56 9.12
C LEU A 171 3.30 -13.25 8.04
N CYS A 172 2.41 -14.20 7.77
CA CYS A 172 1.31 -14.00 6.82
C CYS A 172 0.41 -12.82 7.23
N LYS A 173 -0.02 -12.76 8.50
CA LYS A 173 -0.87 -11.66 9.02
C LYS A 173 -0.15 -10.31 8.96
N VAL A 174 1.14 -10.29 9.32
CA VAL A 174 1.98 -9.09 9.29
C VAL A 174 2.18 -8.60 7.86
N LEU A 175 2.49 -9.48 6.90
CA LEU A 175 2.65 -9.10 5.49
C LEU A 175 1.35 -8.55 4.89
N LYS A 176 0.17 -9.06 5.31
CA LYS A 176 -1.12 -8.46 4.93
C LYS A 176 -1.29 -7.05 5.48
N GLY A 177 -0.92 -6.83 6.74
CA GLY A 177 -0.93 -5.48 7.32
C GLY A 177 0.03 -4.56 6.61
N PHE A 178 1.22 -5.07 6.31
CA PHE A 178 2.21 -4.32 5.56
C PHE A 178 1.72 -3.97 4.16
N GLN A 179 1.08 -4.90 3.46
CA GLN A 179 0.47 -4.65 2.15
C GLN A 179 -0.50 -3.46 2.19
N ILE A 180 -1.38 -3.41 3.21
CA ILE A 180 -2.33 -2.30 3.41
C ILE A 180 -1.58 -0.99 3.68
N ARG A 181 -0.54 -1.02 4.51
CA ARG A 181 0.28 0.16 4.79
C ARG A 181 1.03 0.63 3.54
N THR A 182 1.58 -0.27 2.74
CA THR A 182 2.24 0.03 1.47
C THR A 182 1.27 0.60 0.44
N ILE A 183 0.01 0.17 0.40
CA ILE A 183 -1.03 0.82 -0.42
C ILE A 183 -1.22 2.28 0.00
N THR A 184 -1.30 2.56 1.31
CA THR A 184 -1.37 3.93 1.84
C THR A 184 -0.15 4.74 1.41
N ILE A 185 1.06 4.19 1.54
CA ILE A 185 2.31 4.84 1.12
C ILE A 185 2.32 5.16 -0.38
N ASN A 186 1.90 4.22 -1.22
CA ASN A 186 1.79 4.45 -2.68
C ASN A 186 0.83 5.59 -3.01
N ARG A 187 -0.32 5.65 -2.33
CA ARG A 187 -1.30 6.74 -2.50
C ARG A 187 -0.72 8.08 -2.08
N VAL A 188 -0.04 8.12 -0.94
CA VAL A 188 0.59 9.33 -0.41
C VAL A 188 1.70 9.84 -1.31
N ILE A 189 2.58 8.96 -1.81
CA ILE A 189 3.64 9.35 -2.76
C ILE A 189 3.02 9.90 -4.05
N SER A 190 1.94 9.27 -4.55
CA SER A 190 1.23 9.75 -5.74
C SER A 190 0.56 11.10 -5.50
N TYR A 191 -0.06 11.30 -4.32
CA TYR A 191 -0.66 12.56 -3.92
C TYR A 191 0.38 13.68 -3.79
N MET A 192 1.53 13.41 -3.18
CA MET A 192 2.62 14.39 -3.12
C MET A 192 3.18 14.68 -4.51
N LYS A 193 3.37 13.65 -5.34
CA LYS A 193 3.83 13.81 -6.73
C LYS A 193 2.92 14.79 -7.48
N SER A 194 1.61 14.64 -7.36
CA SER A 194 0.62 15.49 -8.03
C SER A 194 0.66 16.99 -7.70
N GLY A 195 1.37 17.38 -6.64
CA GLY A 195 1.34 18.74 -6.12
C GLY A 195 0.02 19.14 -5.45
N GLU A 196 -0.96 18.24 -5.30
CA GLU A 196 -2.23 18.56 -4.62
C GLU A 196 -2.05 18.94 -3.15
N HIS A 197 -1.04 18.37 -2.49
CA HIS A 197 -0.69 18.69 -1.11
C HIS A 197 -0.27 20.15 -0.87
N THR A 198 0.10 20.92 -1.89
CA THR A 198 0.54 22.32 -1.76
C THR A 198 -0.50 23.36 -2.19
N LYS A 199 -1.64 22.92 -2.76
CA LYS A 199 -2.73 23.80 -3.20
C LYS A 199 -3.54 24.30 -2.01
#